data_AF-A0A7R9YK89-F1
#
_entry.id   AF-A0A7R9YK89-F1
#
_cell.length_a   1.000
_cell.length_b   1.000
_cell.length_c   1.000
_cell.angle_alpha   90.00
_cell.angle_beta   90.00
_cell.angle_gamma   90.00
#
_symmetry.space_group_name_H-M   'P 1'
#
loop_
_entity.id
_entity.type
_entity.pdbx_description
1 polymer ?
#
loop_
_entity_poly.entity_id
_entity_poly.type
_entity_poly.pdbx_seq_one_letter_code
_entity_poly.pdbx_strand_id
1 'polypeptide(L)'
;QFERVHKREPLLWLDKYCIDQDDIDASVRCLPIFLAGCNRLVVINGPSLLRRLWCVIELFTFLAMGGSDEAIEVFTFGGAKRLSATDCEADGDGSGEVLGASEFDARNARCALPDDEARLIAVVEAFPGGIDRFNAEVLVALRRGEERARDARAFVVGAGEPLSEASRSGRARSAAHGKA
;
A
#
# COMPACT_ATOMS: atom_id res chain seq x y z
N GLN A 1 -17.70 0.67 -4.70
CA GLN A 1 -18.34 -0.19 -3.66
C GLN A 1 -18.65 0.59 -2.38
N PHE A 2 -17.73 1.42 -1.87
CA PHE A 2 -17.89 2.19 -0.63
C PHE A 2 -19.15 3.08 -0.58
N GLU A 3 -19.32 4.00 -1.54
CA GLU A 3 -20.47 4.93 -1.57
C GLU A 3 -21.83 4.21 -1.58
N ARG A 4 -21.93 3.08 -2.28
CA ARG A 4 -23.16 2.29 -2.34
C ARG A 4 -23.60 1.82 -0.94
N VAL A 5 -22.64 1.47 -0.09
CA VAL A 5 -22.84 0.95 1.28
C VAL A 5 -22.99 2.11 2.27
N HIS A 6 -22.10 3.10 2.24
CA HIS A 6 -22.02 4.14 3.26
C HIS A 6 -22.78 5.43 2.94
N LYS A 7 -23.32 5.54 1.72
CA LYS A 7 -24.08 6.72 1.24
C LYS A 7 -23.30 8.05 1.33
N ARG A 8 -21.98 7.96 1.30
CA ARG A 8 -21.04 9.07 1.24
C ARG A 8 -19.76 8.64 0.55
N GLU A 9 -19.00 9.60 0.04
CA GLU A 9 -17.63 9.37 -0.41
C GLU A 9 -16.73 8.99 0.78
N PRO A 10 -15.65 8.21 0.55
CA PRO A 10 -14.66 7.93 1.58
C PRO A 10 -14.01 9.23 2.03
N LEU A 11 -13.77 9.35 3.33
CA LEU A 11 -12.98 10.46 3.87
C LEU A 11 -11.53 10.02 3.83
N LEU A 12 -10.68 10.80 3.18
CA LEU A 12 -9.26 10.50 3.05
C LEU A 12 -8.47 11.46 3.93
N TRP A 13 -7.63 10.92 4.80
CA TRP A 13 -6.62 11.67 5.52
C TRP A 13 -5.29 11.48 4.83
N LEU A 14 -4.66 12.58 4.44
CA LEU A 14 -3.34 12.62 3.80
C LEU A 14 -2.47 13.55 4.63
N ASP A 15 -1.43 13.03 5.25
CA ASP A 15 -0.49 13.80 6.08
C ASP A 15 -0.14 15.14 5.45
N LYS A 16 0.33 15.13 4.20
CA LYS A 16 0.74 16.35 3.47
C LYS A 16 -0.30 17.49 3.45
N TYR A 17 -1.58 17.15 3.53
CA TYR A 17 -2.70 18.10 3.43
C TYR A 17 -3.49 18.26 4.73
N CYS A 18 -3.36 17.33 5.68
CA CYS A 18 -4.12 17.31 6.92
C CYS A 18 -3.30 17.71 8.14
N ILE A 19 -1.99 17.82 7.99
CA ILE A 19 -1.05 18.26 9.01
C ILE A 19 -0.45 19.60 8.61
N ASP A 20 -0.22 20.46 9.61
CA ASP A 20 0.50 21.71 9.42
C ASP A 20 1.96 21.40 9.06
N GLN A 21 2.31 21.67 7.81
CA GLN A 21 3.64 21.39 7.27
C GLN A 21 4.70 22.37 7.80
N ASP A 22 4.28 23.48 8.40
CA ASP A 22 5.16 24.47 9.02
C ASP A 22 5.41 24.17 10.52
N ASP A 23 4.60 23.28 11.13
CA ASP A 23 4.76 22.79 12.51
C ASP A 23 4.65 21.25 12.57
N ILE A 24 5.73 20.60 12.12
CA ILE A 24 5.85 19.14 12.12
C ILE A 24 5.89 18.58 13.55
N ASP A 25 6.42 19.32 14.53
CA ASP A 25 6.54 18.85 15.91
C ASP A 25 5.18 18.65 16.59
N ALA A 26 4.27 19.62 16.44
CA ALA A 26 2.90 19.45 16.91
C ALA A 26 2.22 18.28 16.18
N SER A 27 2.52 18.12 14.91
CA SER A 27 1.90 17.15 14.03
C SER A 27 2.33 15.71 14.30
N VAL A 28 3.63 15.47 14.56
CA VAL A 28 4.16 14.16 15.00
C VAL A 28 3.49 13.70 16.30
N ARG A 29 3.25 14.62 17.25
CA ARG A 29 2.59 14.29 18.53
C ARG A 29 1.12 13.89 18.34
N CYS A 30 0.46 14.44 17.33
CA CYS A 30 -0.94 14.16 17.02
C CYS A 30 -1.11 12.98 16.06
N LEU A 31 -0.05 12.55 15.37
CA LEU A 31 -0.08 11.43 14.42
C LEU A 31 -0.77 10.17 14.97
N PRO A 32 -0.49 9.73 16.22
CA PRO A 32 -1.20 8.58 16.80
C PRO A 32 -2.72 8.80 16.92
N ILE A 33 -3.15 10.03 17.22
CA ILE A 33 -4.58 10.37 17.35
C ILE A 33 -5.26 10.30 15.97
N PHE A 34 -4.62 10.85 14.93
CA PHE A 34 -5.17 10.80 13.58
C PHE A 34 -5.29 9.37 13.07
N LEU A 35 -4.24 8.57 13.26
CA LEU A 35 -4.22 7.17 12.80
C LEU A 35 -5.18 6.28 13.58
N ALA A 36 -5.38 6.52 14.88
CA ALA A 36 -6.41 5.83 15.67
C ALA A 36 -7.84 6.12 15.17
N GLY A 37 -8.05 7.27 14.53
CA GLY A 37 -9.33 7.64 13.91
C GLY A 37 -9.57 7.01 12.53
N CYS A 38 -8.54 6.42 11.92
CA CYS A 38 -8.64 5.81 10.59
C CYS A 38 -9.23 4.40 10.67
N ASN A 39 -10.23 4.10 9.82
CA ASN A 39 -10.78 2.74 9.72
C ASN A 39 -9.91 1.81 8.86
N ARG A 40 -9.11 2.38 7.97
CA ARG A 40 -8.27 1.67 6.99
C ARG A 40 -7.03 2.50 6.74
N LEU A 41 -5.93 1.83 6.43
CA LEU A 41 -4.69 2.46 5.99
C LEU A 41 -4.39 2.01 4.56
N VAL A 42 -4.29 2.96 3.63
CA VAL A 42 -3.91 2.69 2.24
C VAL A 42 -2.42 2.93 2.10
N VAL A 43 -1.69 1.88 1.70
CA VAL A 43 -0.25 1.93 1.53
C VAL A 43 0.10 1.79 0.07
N ILE A 44 0.75 2.81 -0.47
CA ILE A 44 1.18 2.87 -1.86
C ILE A 44 2.63 2.38 -1.91
N ASN A 45 2.82 1.07 -2.09
CA ASN A 45 4.15 0.43 -2.07
C ASN A 45 4.91 0.66 -3.38
N GLY A 46 5.60 1.80 -3.46
CA GLY A 46 6.51 2.14 -4.55
C GLY A 46 8.00 2.03 -4.15
N PRO A 47 8.94 2.21 -5.09
CA PRO A 47 10.38 2.01 -4.87
C PRO A 47 11.02 2.84 -3.74
N SER A 48 10.36 3.92 -3.32
CA SER A 48 10.83 4.83 -2.28
C SER A 48 10.13 4.65 -0.93
N LEU A 49 9.05 3.86 -0.82
CA LEU A 49 8.26 3.79 0.41
C LEU A 49 9.12 3.38 1.62
N LEU A 50 9.85 2.28 1.50
CA LEU A 50 10.75 1.75 2.54
C LEU A 50 11.96 2.65 2.82
N ARG A 51 12.23 3.64 1.96
CA ARG A 51 13.32 4.61 2.16
C ARG A 51 12.84 5.87 2.88
N ARG A 52 11.53 6.07 3.03
CA ARG A 52 10.96 7.26 3.67
C ARG A 52 10.53 6.91 5.09
N LEU A 53 11.30 7.39 6.06
CA LEU A 53 11.10 7.04 7.47
C LEU A 53 9.70 7.42 7.96
N TRP A 54 9.19 8.58 7.53
CA TRP A 54 7.82 9.01 7.83
C TRP A 54 6.76 7.98 7.41
N CYS A 55 6.84 7.47 6.19
CA CYS A 55 5.84 6.53 5.65
C CYS A 55 5.79 5.22 6.44
N VAL A 56 6.96 4.68 6.83
CA VAL A 56 7.02 3.44 7.62
C VAL A 56 6.60 3.67 9.07
N ILE A 57 6.81 4.87 9.62
CA ILE A 57 6.31 5.26 10.94
C ILE A 57 4.79 5.38 10.95
N GLU A 58 4.16 5.94 9.92
CA GLU A 58 2.70 5.99 9.82
C GLU A 58 2.09 4.58 9.84
N LEU A 59 2.66 3.68 9.05
CA LEU A 59 2.24 2.27 9.01
C LEU A 59 2.37 1.60 10.39
N PHE A 60 3.52 1.75 11.03
CA PHE A 60 3.74 1.19 12.35
C PHE A 60 2.83 1.82 13.41
N THR A 61 2.68 3.14 13.40
CA THR A 61 1.84 3.88 14.35
C THR A 61 0.38 3.46 14.23
N PHE A 62 -0.13 3.24 13.00
CA PHE A 62 -1.48 2.72 12.80
C PHE A 62 -1.71 1.39 13.53
N LEU A 63 -0.76 0.46 13.42
CA LEU A 63 -0.81 -0.83 14.13
C LEU A 63 -0.70 -0.64 15.65
N ALA A 64 0.24 0.20 16.10
CA ALA A 64 0.45 0.49 17.52
C ALA A 64 -0.78 1.13 18.18
N MET A 65 -1.59 1.86 17.41
CA MET A 65 -2.83 2.47 17.85
C MET A 65 -4.06 1.54 17.79
N GLY A 66 -3.85 0.26 17.50
CA GLY A 66 -4.90 -0.76 17.48
C GLY A 66 -5.55 -0.98 16.12
N GLY A 67 -5.01 -0.40 15.05
CA GLY A 67 -5.35 -0.77 13.69
C GLY A 67 -5.00 -2.23 13.43
N SER A 68 -5.91 -2.99 12.81
CA SER A 68 -5.62 -4.38 12.45
C SER A 68 -4.88 -4.45 11.12
N ASP A 69 -4.07 -5.49 10.94
CA ASP A 69 -3.35 -5.67 9.69
C ASP A 69 -4.31 -5.92 8.52
N GLU A 70 -5.49 -6.51 8.73
CA GLU A 70 -6.52 -6.67 7.69
C GLU A 70 -7.09 -5.35 7.17
N ALA A 71 -6.98 -4.27 7.95
CA ALA A 71 -7.40 -2.93 7.55
C ALA A 71 -6.36 -2.21 6.68
N ILE A 72 -5.21 -2.85 6.40
CA ILE A 72 -4.14 -2.31 5.57
C ILE A 72 -4.31 -2.80 4.12
N GLU A 73 -4.51 -1.85 3.22
CA GLU A 73 -4.66 -2.06 1.78
C GLU A 73 -3.41 -1.64 1.04
N VAL A 74 -2.68 -2.60 0.46
CA VAL A 74 -1.40 -2.33 -0.22
C VAL A 74 -1.57 -2.31 -1.74
N PHE A 75 -1.11 -1.23 -2.35
CA PHE A 75 -1.04 -1.07 -3.80
C PHE A 75 0.41 -0.97 -4.25
N THR A 76 0.95 -2.07 -4.78
CA THR A 76 2.32 -2.12 -5.31
C THR A 76 2.37 -1.62 -6.75
N PHE A 77 3.30 -0.72 -7.07
CA PHE A 77 3.49 -0.16 -8.42
C PHE A 77 4.94 0.26 -8.67
N GLY A 78 5.29 0.54 -9.93
CA GLY A 78 6.58 1.17 -10.28
C GLY A 78 7.82 0.29 -10.11
N GLY A 79 7.69 -1.03 -10.23
CA GLY A 79 8.83 -1.95 -10.11
C GLY A 79 9.27 -2.25 -8.68
N ALA A 80 8.51 -1.81 -7.67
CA ALA A 80 8.73 -2.21 -6.28
C ALA A 80 8.76 -3.75 -6.16
N LYS A 81 9.80 -4.28 -5.51
CA LYS A 81 9.96 -5.71 -5.25
C LYS A 81 8.85 -6.08 -4.29
N ARG A 82 8.04 -7.06 -4.71
CA ARG A 82 7.09 -7.68 -3.81
C ARG A 82 7.86 -8.35 -2.70
N LEU A 83 7.40 -8.17 -1.48
CA LEU A 83 8.00 -8.79 -0.32
C LEU A 83 7.57 -10.27 -0.36
N SER A 84 8.47 -11.17 -0.76
CA SER A 84 8.17 -12.60 -0.73
C SER A 84 8.59 -13.20 0.60
N ALA A 85 7.91 -14.26 1.05
CA ALA A 85 8.32 -15.02 2.24
C ALA A 85 9.67 -15.74 2.05
N THR A 86 10.20 -15.76 0.84
CA THR A 86 11.38 -16.52 0.37
C THR A 86 12.51 -15.62 -0.12
N ASP A 87 12.56 -14.34 0.27
CA ASP A 87 13.65 -13.42 -0.11
C ASP A 87 14.97 -13.71 0.65
N CYS A 88 15.41 -14.96 0.55
CA CYS A 88 16.79 -15.39 0.64
C CYS A 88 17.22 -15.75 -0.77
N GLU A 89 17.91 -14.83 -1.45
CA GLU A 89 19.05 -15.01 -2.37
C GLU A 89 19.14 -13.74 -3.23
N ALA A 90 20.31 -13.12 -3.16
CA ALA A 90 20.67 -11.91 -3.87
C ALA A 90 21.01 -12.23 -5.31
N ASP A 91 20.56 -11.40 -6.25
CA ASP A 91 21.25 -11.22 -7.52
C ASP A 91 21.11 -9.75 -7.96
N GLY A 92 22.28 -9.13 -8.13
CA GLY A 92 22.44 -7.71 -8.41
C GLY A 92 22.47 -7.40 -9.91
N ASP A 93 21.86 -6.28 -10.25
CA ASP A 93 22.00 -5.52 -11.49
C ASP A 93 21.71 -4.06 -11.11
N GLY A 94 22.73 -3.21 -11.26
CA GLY A 94 22.75 -1.84 -10.77
C GLY A 94 21.91 -0.87 -11.61
N SER A 95 20.60 -0.83 -11.37
CA SER A 95 19.73 0.28 -11.77
C SER A 95 18.73 0.59 -10.64
N GLY A 96 19.06 1.57 -9.78
CA GLY A 96 18.18 2.09 -8.74
C GLY A 96 17.59 1.01 -7.84
N GLU A 97 18.44 0.36 -7.03
CA GLU A 97 18.09 -0.81 -6.20
C GLU A 97 16.70 -0.69 -5.58
N VAL A 98 15.85 -1.67 -5.84
CA VAL A 98 14.54 -1.77 -5.21
C VAL A 98 14.74 -2.63 -3.97
N LEU A 99 14.61 -2.03 -2.78
CA LEU A 99 14.85 -2.71 -1.50
C LEU A 99 13.84 -3.85 -1.33
N GLY A 100 14.34 -5.07 -1.17
CA GLY A 100 13.57 -6.25 -0.79
C GLY A 100 13.25 -6.29 0.70
N ALA A 101 12.40 -7.24 1.12
CA ALA A 101 11.99 -7.39 2.52
C ALA A 101 13.16 -7.63 3.47
N SER A 102 14.20 -8.33 3.00
CA SER A 102 15.42 -8.64 3.75
C SER A 102 16.41 -7.47 3.80
N GLU A 103 16.21 -6.41 3.03
CA GLU A 103 17.12 -5.26 2.93
C GLU A 103 16.59 -4.02 3.67
N PHE A 104 15.33 -4.03 4.09
CA PHE A 104 14.76 -2.92 4.85
C PHE A 104 15.32 -2.87 6.27
N ASP A 105 15.88 -1.71 6.61
CA ASP A 105 16.16 -1.30 7.97
C ASP A 105 15.76 0.16 8.12
N ALA A 106 14.91 0.49 9.09
CA ALA A 106 14.52 1.86 9.41
C ALA A 106 15.73 2.77 9.70
N ARG A 107 16.86 2.23 10.16
CA ARG A 107 18.13 2.98 10.32
C ARG A 107 18.65 3.57 8.99
N ASN A 108 18.28 2.95 7.87
CA ASN A 108 18.65 3.38 6.52
C ASN A 108 17.56 4.23 5.83
N ALA A 109 16.38 4.35 6.44
CA ALA A 109 15.34 5.23 5.95
C ALA A 109 15.68 6.70 6.28
N ARG A 110 15.15 7.61 5.46
CA ARG A 110 15.46 9.05 5.53
C ARG A 110 14.20 9.90 5.64
N CYS A 111 14.37 11.08 6.22
CA CYS A 111 13.38 12.15 6.14
C CYS A 111 13.80 13.22 5.13
N ALA A 112 12.86 14.10 4.76
CA ALA A 112 13.20 15.26 3.94
C ALA A 112 14.09 16.26 4.70
N LEU A 113 13.85 16.39 6.01
CA LEU A 113 14.65 17.20 6.92
C LEU A 113 15.48 16.30 7.85
N PRO A 114 16.80 16.53 7.99
CA PRO A 114 17.64 15.72 8.88
C PRO A 114 17.21 15.76 10.35
N ASP A 115 16.69 16.90 10.82
CA ASP A 115 16.24 17.04 12.22
C ASP A 115 15.02 16.15 12.52
N ASP A 116 14.13 15.95 11.54
CA ASP A 116 12.99 15.04 11.67
C ASP A 116 13.45 13.58 11.74
N GLU A 117 14.51 13.22 11.00
CA GLU A 117 15.05 11.86 10.99
C GLU A 117 15.50 11.43 12.39
N ALA A 118 16.34 12.24 13.03
CA ALA A 118 16.85 11.92 14.37
C ALA A 118 15.72 11.78 15.40
N ARG A 119 14.71 12.66 15.34
CA ARG A 119 13.55 12.62 16.25
C ARG A 119 12.72 11.37 16.05
N LEU A 120 12.44 11.04 14.79
CA LEU A 120 11.62 9.89 14.43
C LEU A 120 12.31 8.56 14.73
N ILE A 121 13.62 8.46 14.51
CA ILE A 121 14.42 7.31 14.96
C ILE A 121 14.35 7.16 16.48
N ALA A 122 14.49 8.25 17.24
CA ALA A 122 14.40 8.19 18.69
C ALA A 122 13.02 7.70 19.18
N VAL A 123 11.93 8.07 18.49
CA VAL A 123 10.58 7.54 18.76
C VAL A 123 10.52 6.03 18.51
N VAL A 124 11.09 5.56 17.40
CA VAL A 124 11.13 4.13 17.06
C VAL A 124 11.96 3.35 18.08
N GLU A 125 13.11 3.87 18.50
CA GLU A 125 13.99 3.24 19.49
C GLU A 125 13.36 3.18 20.89
N ALA A 126 12.54 4.18 21.24
CA ALA A 126 11.82 4.20 22.52
C ALA A 126 10.67 3.18 22.60
N PHE A 127 10.25 2.59 21.48
CA PHE A 127 9.19 1.59 21.46
C PHE A 127 9.63 0.26 22.10
N PRO A 128 8.77 -0.46 22.84
CA PRO A 128 9.13 -1.77 23.40
C PRO A 128 9.53 -2.80 22.34
N GLY A 129 10.81 -3.20 22.35
CA GLY A 129 11.41 -4.07 21.32
C GLY A 129 12.25 -3.31 20.29
N GLY A 130 12.26 -1.98 20.37
CA GLY A 130 13.10 -1.07 19.60
C GLY A 130 12.89 -1.18 18.09
N ILE A 131 13.90 -0.68 17.39
CA ILE A 131 13.91 -0.58 15.92
C ILE A 131 13.88 -1.94 15.20
N ASP A 132 14.37 -3.01 15.82
CA ASP A 132 14.34 -4.35 15.20
C ASP A 132 12.91 -4.90 15.18
N ARG A 133 12.15 -4.71 16.26
CA ARG A 133 10.73 -5.06 16.29
C ARG A 133 9.94 -4.19 15.32
N PHE A 134 10.24 -2.90 15.26
CA PHE A 134 9.65 -1.98 14.29
C PHE A 134 9.83 -2.48 12.86
N ASN A 135 11.07 -2.83 12.48
CA ASN A 135 11.39 -3.36 11.16
C ASN A 135 10.58 -4.62 10.85
N ALA A 136 10.51 -5.55 11.81
CA ALA A 136 9.75 -6.78 11.65
C ALA A 136 8.24 -6.53 11.46
N GLU A 137 7.63 -5.66 12.26
CA GLU A 137 6.19 -5.36 12.19
C GLU A 137 5.83 -4.66 10.87
N VAL A 138 6.62 -3.67 10.42
CA VAL A 138 6.44 -3.01 9.12
C VAL A 138 6.47 -4.03 7.98
N LEU A 139 7.48 -4.89 7.96
CA LEU A 139 7.65 -5.90 6.91
C LEU A 139 6.53 -6.94 6.90
N VAL A 140 6.10 -7.40 8.08
CA VAL A 140 4.97 -8.33 8.20
C VAL A 140 3.69 -7.68 7.68
N ALA A 141 3.40 -6.44 8.07
CA ALA A 141 2.21 -5.73 7.64
C ALA A 141 2.15 -5.51 6.13
N LEU A 142 3.26 -5.09 5.53
CA LEU A 142 3.37 -4.92 4.08
C LEU A 142 3.19 -6.26 3.35
N ARG A 143 3.89 -7.32 3.77
CA ARG A 143 3.75 -8.67 3.17
C ARG A 143 2.31 -9.15 3.17
N ARG A 144 1.65 -9.11 4.33
CA ARG A 144 0.26 -9.56 4.47
C ARG A 144 -0.69 -8.72 3.60
N GLY A 145 -0.46 -7.41 3.52
CA GLY A 145 -1.21 -6.53 2.64
C GLY A 145 -1.03 -6.85 1.16
N GLU A 146 0.19 -7.15 0.71
CA GLU A 146 0.47 -7.56 -0.66
C GLU A 146 -0.14 -8.92 -1.01
N GLU A 147 -0.09 -9.89 -0.08
CA GLU A 147 -0.73 -11.19 -0.23
C GLU A 147 -2.23 -11.05 -0.41
N ARG A 148 -2.91 -10.28 0.45
CA ARG A 148 -4.35 -10.02 0.31
C ARG A 148 -4.68 -9.32 -1.00
N ALA A 149 -3.87 -8.34 -1.42
CA ALA A 149 -4.08 -7.66 -2.70
C ALA A 149 -3.93 -8.62 -3.88
N ARG A 150 -3.03 -9.61 -3.79
CA ARG A 150 -2.86 -10.66 -4.80
C ARG A 150 -4.09 -11.58 -4.85
N ASP A 151 -4.55 -12.05 -3.71
CA ASP A 151 -5.70 -12.96 -3.62
C ASP A 151 -6.98 -12.28 -4.13
N ALA A 152 -7.19 -11.02 -3.77
CA ALA A 152 -8.30 -10.22 -4.28
C ALA A 152 -8.24 -10.05 -5.81
N ARG A 153 -7.05 -9.81 -6.38
CA ARG A 153 -6.87 -9.71 -7.84
C ARG A 153 -7.06 -11.06 -8.53
N ALA A 154 -6.55 -12.16 -7.97
CA ALA A 154 -6.72 -13.50 -8.51
C ALA A 154 -8.20 -13.90 -8.54
N PHE A 155 -8.95 -13.55 -7.49
CA PHE A 155 -10.40 -13.74 -7.45
C PHE A 155 -11.12 -12.95 -8.56
N VAL A 156 -10.75 -11.67 -8.76
CA VAL A 156 -11.34 -10.84 -9.83
C VAL A 156 -11.02 -11.38 -11.23
N VAL A 157 -9.79 -11.85 -11.46
CA VAL A 157 -9.39 -12.44 -12.75
C VAL A 157 -10.07 -13.80 -13.00
N GLY A 158 -10.20 -14.63 -11.96
CA GLY A 158 -10.88 -15.93 -12.06
C GLY A 158 -12.41 -15.83 -12.24
N ALA A 159 -13.03 -14.70 -11.84
CA ALA A 159 -14.44 -14.44 -12.04
C ALA A 159 -14.77 -13.89 -13.45
N GLY A 160 -13.76 -13.63 -14.29
CA GLY A 160 -13.94 -13.28 -15.69
C GLY A 160 -14.13 -14.52 -16.56
N GLU A 161 -15.37 -15.01 -16.73
CA GLU A 161 -15.67 -15.88 -17.86
C GLU A 161 -15.34 -15.15 -19.18
N PRO A 162 -14.68 -15.81 -20.16
CA PRO A 162 -14.54 -15.23 -21.47
C PRO A 162 -15.92 -15.13 -22.13
N LEU A 163 -16.33 -13.92 -22.51
CA LEU A 163 -17.45 -13.74 -23.42
C LEU A 163 -17.12 -14.49 -24.72
N SER A 164 -17.71 -15.68 -24.87
CA SER A 164 -17.56 -16.50 -26.06
C SER A 164 -18.05 -15.73 -27.29
N GLU A 165 -17.25 -15.71 -28.36
CA GLU A 165 -17.59 -15.24 -29.71
C GLU A 165 -18.67 -16.11 -30.40
N ALA A 166 -19.79 -16.37 -29.73
CA ALA A 166 -20.92 -17.12 -30.27
C ALA A 166 -22.10 -16.20 -30.55
N SER A 167 -21.91 -15.22 -31.45
CA SER A 167 -23.02 -14.51 -32.11
C SER A 167 -22.58 -13.86 -33.43
N ARG A 168 -21.98 -14.65 -34.33
CA ARG A 168 -22.03 -14.40 -35.77
C ARG A 168 -22.83 -15.51 -36.46
N SER A 169 -24.14 -15.50 -36.23
CA SER A 169 -25.10 -16.27 -37.01
C SER A 169 -26.38 -15.45 -37.16
N GLY A 170 -26.29 -14.39 -37.95
CA GLY A 170 -27.41 -13.60 -38.41
C GLY A 170 -27.72 -13.97 -39.85
N ARG A 171 -28.70 -14.87 -40.01
CA ARG A 171 -29.32 -15.31 -41.27
C ARG A 171 -29.43 -14.22 -42.34
N ALA A 172 -28.79 -14.43 -43.49
CA ALA A 172 -29.27 -13.87 -44.74
C ALA A 172 -30.50 -14.69 -45.19
N ARG A 173 -31.69 -14.07 -45.19
CA ARG A 173 -32.86 -14.56 -45.92
C ARG A 173 -33.53 -13.42 -46.68
N SER A 174 -33.39 -13.51 -48.01
CA SER A 174 -34.39 -13.31 -49.07
C SER A 174 -35.10 -11.96 -49.21
N ALA A 175 -35.00 -11.37 -50.42
CA ALA A 175 -36.15 -11.27 -51.31
C ALA A 175 -35.72 -10.90 -52.74
N ALA A 176 -35.96 -11.82 -53.67
CA ALA A 176 -36.15 -11.51 -55.07
C ALA A 176 -37.47 -10.74 -55.24
N HIS A 177 -37.49 -9.69 -56.06
CA HIS A 177 -38.67 -9.21 -56.78
C HIS A 177 -38.22 -8.63 -58.11
N GLY A 178 -38.69 -9.25 -59.20
CA GLY A 178 -38.67 -8.68 -60.53
C GLY A 178 -40.02 -8.09 -60.91
N LYS A 179 -40.01 -7.42 -62.07
CA LYS A 179 -41.10 -6.75 -62.83
C LYS A 179 -41.30 -5.27 -62.43
N ALA A 180 -41.45 -4.33 -63.36
CA ALA A 180 -41.68 -4.37 -64.82
C ALA A 180 -40.94 -3.22 -65.51
#